data_AF-A0A3N2R3X2-F1
#
_entry.id   AF-A0A3N2R3X2-F1
#
_cell.length_a   1.000
_cell.length_b   1.000
_cell.length_c   1.000
_cell.angle_alpha   90.00
_cell.angle_beta   90.00
_cell.angle_gamma   90.00
#
_symmetry.space_group_name_H-M   'P 1'
#
loop_
_entity.id
_entity.type
_entity.pdbx_description
1 polymer ?
#
loop_
_entity_poly.entity_id
_entity_poly.type
_entity_poly.pdbx_seq_one_letter_code
_entity_poly.pdbx_strand_id
1 'polypeptide(L)'
;MQTATSRRTETVFIPPMEVGSSDVLRRPLPRSVRVGRVLREWFRRYRTRARLRGQLREIDTTRAELDVGLPIGSLVEEAYKPFWKA
;
A
#
# COMPACT_ATOMS: atom_id res chain seq x y z
N MET A 1 19.57 -45.75 -14.17
CA MET A 1 20.43 -44.55 -14.32
C MET A 1 19.61 -43.35 -13.85
N GLN A 2 19.96 -42.74 -12.71
CA GLN A 2 19.25 -41.59 -12.14
C GLN A 2 20.01 -40.30 -12.48
N THR A 3 19.34 -39.35 -13.10
CA THR A 3 19.86 -38.01 -13.38
C THR A 3 19.63 -37.12 -12.17
N ALA A 4 20.69 -36.75 -11.46
CA ALA A 4 20.63 -35.80 -10.35
C ALA A 4 20.57 -34.37 -10.90
N THR A 5 19.40 -33.74 -10.84
CA THR A 5 19.21 -32.33 -11.19
C THR A 5 19.72 -31.46 -10.05
N SER A 6 20.90 -30.88 -10.24
CA SER A 6 21.50 -29.88 -9.33
C SER A 6 20.62 -28.64 -9.23
N ARG A 7 20.00 -28.41 -8.07
CA ARG A 7 19.28 -27.15 -7.76
C ARG A 7 20.32 -26.08 -7.42
N ARG A 8 20.59 -25.22 -8.39
CA ARG A 8 21.41 -24.01 -8.24
C ARG A 8 20.69 -23.03 -7.33
N THR A 9 21.14 -22.92 -6.09
CA THR A 9 20.71 -21.89 -5.13
C THR A 9 21.24 -20.55 -5.62
N GLU A 10 20.44 -19.82 -6.39
CA GLU A 10 20.69 -18.40 -6.66
C GLU A 10 20.53 -17.64 -5.34
N THR A 11 21.66 -17.32 -4.71
CA THR A 11 21.70 -16.38 -3.60
C THR A 11 21.34 -15.01 -4.17
N VAL A 12 20.09 -14.60 -3.98
CA VAL A 12 19.65 -13.22 -4.22
C VAL A 12 20.55 -12.34 -3.35
N PHE A 13 21.47 -11.64 -4.00
CA PHE A 13 22.31 -10.63 -3.34
C PHE A 13 21.38 -9.52 -2.87
N ILE A 14 20.98 -9.57 -1.61
CA ILE A 14 20.30 -8.47 -0.95
C ILE A 14 21.41 -7.45 -0.65
N PRO A 15 21.46 -6.30 -1.34
CA PRO A 15 22.45 -5.29 -1.02
C PRO A 15 22.34 -4.94 0.46
N PRO A 16 23.46 -4.73 1.17
CA PRO A 16 23.41 -4.26 2.54
C PRO A 16 22.57 -2.99 2.53
N MET A 17 21.45 -3.01 3.27
CA MET A 17 20.64 -1.82 3.47
C MET A 17 21.57 -0.82 4.13
N GLU A 18 22.03 0.17 3.35
CA GLU A 18 22.78 1.33 3.81
C GLU A 18 22.07 1.82 5.07
N VAL A 19 22.64 1.50 6.23
CA VAL A 19 22.17 1.99 7.52
C VAL A 19 22.50 3.46 7.49
N GLY A 20 21.57 4.25 6.95
CA GLY A 20 21.73 5.67 6.75
C GLY A 20 22.35 6.28 7.98
N SER A 21 23.55 6.83 7.78
CA SER A 21 24.44 7.39 8.78
C SER A 21 23.63 8.13 9.84
N SER A 22 23.52 7.53 11.02
CA SER A 22 22.79 8.09 12.16
C SER A 22 23.68 9.02 13.00
N ASP A 23 24.71 9.59 12.39
CA ASP A 23 25.57 10.65 12.95
C ASP A 23 25.02 12.06 12.65
N VAL A 24 23.71 12.24 12.85
CA VAL A 24 23.13 13.58 12.95
C VAL A 24 22.81 13.86 14.41
N LEU A 25 23.84 14.33 15.12
CA LEU A 25 23.75 15.25 16.26
C LEU A 25 22.73 14.85 17.33
N ARG A 26 23.21 14.13 18.36
CA ARG A 26 22.52 13.86 19.63
C ARG A 26 22.31 15.14 20.45
N ARG A 27 21.56 16.12 19.94
CA ARG A 27 20.84 17.07 20.79
C ARG A 27 19.45 16.49 21.04
N PRO A 28 19.03 16.30 22.31
CA PRO A 28 17.65 15.89 22.58
C PRO A 28 16.72 16.99 22.07
N LEU A 29 16.11 16.74 20.90
CA LEU A 29 15.06 17.59 20.37
C LEU A 29 13.97 17.73 21.44
N PRO A 30 13.41 18.95 21.65
CA PRO A 30 12.33 19.15 22.60
C PRO A 30 11.18 18.17 22.28
N ARG A 31 10.55 17.63 23.32
CA ARG A 31 9.55 16.54 23.19
C ARG A 31 8.47 16.85 22.15
N SER A 32 8.07 18.12 22.02
CA SER A 32 7.12 18.60 21.01
C SER A 32 7.56 18.32 19.57
N VAL A 33 8.83 18.53 19.23
CA VAL A 33 9.37 18.29 17.88
C VAL A 33 9.46 16.81 17.58
N ARG A 34 9.76 15.98 18.58
CA ARG A 34 9.77 14.51 18.44
C ARG A 34 8.35 13.98 18.20
N VAL A 35 7.37 14.44 18.99
CA VAL A 35 5.96 14.05 18.84
C VAL A 35 5.42 14.49 17.48
N GLY A 36 5.70 15.73 17.05
CA GLY A 36 5.30 16.23 15.74
C GLY A 36 5.88 15.39 14.59
N ARG A 37 7.13 14.94 14.70
CA ARG A 37 7.75 14.06 13.70
C ARG A 37 7.05 12.69 13.65
N VAL A 38 6.75 12.09 14.80
CA VAL A 38 6.05 10.80 14.89
C VAL A 38 4.64 10.91 14.31
N LEU A 39 3.89 11.95 14.66
CA LEU A 39 2.54 12.18 14.13
C LEU A 39 2.56 12.40 12.62
N ARG A 40 3.53 13.17 12.10
CA ARG A 40 3.68 13.41 10.66
C ARG A 40 3.97 12.10 9.92
N GLU A 41 4.84 11.26 10.45
CA GLU A 41 5.18 9.97 9.87
C GLU A 41 4.00 8.99 9.93
N TRP A 42 3.29 8.95 11.06
CA TRP A 42 2.06 8.18 11.22
C TRP A 42 1.00 8.61 10.21
N PHE A 43 0.79 9.91 10.04
CA PHE A 43 -0.20 10.46 9.11
C PHE A 43 0.17 10.17 7.65
N ARG A 44 1.46 10.26 7.30
CA ARG A 44 1.95 9.84 5.98
C ARG A 44 1.62 8.38 5.71
N ARG A 45 1.95 7.48 6.64
CA ARG A 45 1.64 6.04 6.53
C ARG A 45 0.14 5.77 6.46
N TYR A 46 -0.66 6.47 7.27
CA TYR A 46 -2.11 6.39 7.25
C TYR A 46 -2.67 6.78 5.88
N ARG A 47 -2.24 7.91 5.30
CA ARG A 47 -2.67 8.34 3.96
C ARG A 47 -2.29 7.34 2.88
N THR A 48 -1.08 6.80 2.90
CA THR A 48 -0.66 5.77 1.93
C THR A 48 -1.53 4.53 2.03
N ARG A 49 -1.81 4.04 3.25
CA ARG A 49 -2.71 2.89 3.45
C ARG A 49 -4.14 3.17 3.03
N ALA A 50 -4.66 4.38 3.32
CA ALA A 50 -6.00 4.77 2.90
C ALA A 50 -6.12 4.83 1.38
N ARG A 51 -5.11 5.39 0.69
CA ARG A 51 -5.05 5.42 -0.78
C ARG A 51 -5.01 4.01 -1.36
N LEU A 52 -4.16 3.12 -0.85
CA LEU A 52 -4.07 1.74 -1.33
C LEU A 52 -5.39 0.99 -1.13
N ARG A 53 -6.07 1.17 0.01
CA ARG A 53 -7.41 0.57 0.22
C ARG A 53 -8.46 1.13 -0.72
N GLY A 54 -8.41 2.44 -1.02
CA GLY A 54 -9.28 3.05 -2.02
C GLY A 54 -9.07 2.44 -3.40
N GLN A 55 -7.81 2.34 -3.84
CA GLN A 55 -7.46 1.72 -5.12
C GLN A 55 -7.84 0.24 -5.18
N LEU A 56 -7.66 -0.51 -4.10
CA LEU A 56 -8.03 -1.92 -4.06
C LEU A 56 -9.54 -2.10 -4.21
N ARG A 57 -10.34 -1.28 -3.50
CA ARG A 57 -11.80 -1.28 -3.64
C ARG A 57 -12.24 -0.92 -5.05
N GLU A 58 -11.62 0.09 -5.67
CA GLU A 58 -11.93 0.50 -7.04
C GLU A 58 -11.63 -0.61 -8.06
N ILE A 59 -10.51 -1.33 -7.89
CA ILE A 59 -10.18 -2.47 -8.74
C ILE A 59 -11.18 -3.61 -8.53
N ASP A 60 -11.54 -3.92 -7.29
CA ASP A 60 -12.51 -4.97 -6.97
C ASP A 60 -13.90 -4.64 -7.54
N THR A 61 -14.36 -3.39 -7.43
CA THR A 61 -15.64 -2.97 -8.03
C THR A 61 -15.59 -3.05 -9.55
N THR A 62 -14.50 -2.61 -10.17
CA THR A 62 -14.34 -2.67 -11.63
C THR A 62 -14.34 -4.12 -12.13
N ARG A 63 -13.70 -5.03 -11.40
CA ARG A 63 -13.73 -6.47 -11.73
C ARG A 63 -15.12 -7.06 -11.58
N ALA A 64 -15.82 -6.74 -10.49
CA ALA A 64 -17.19 -7.20 -10.27
C ALA A 64 -18.14 -6.68 -11.38
N GLU A 65 -17.98 -5.44 -11.84
CA GLU A 65 -18.73 -4.88 -12.97
C GLU A 65 -18.47 -5.66 -14.26
N LEU A 66 -17.20 -5.96 -14.56
CA LEU A 66 -16.82 -6.76 -15.74
C LEU A 66 -17.35 -8.19 -15.69
N ASP A 67 -17.31 -8.84 -14.53
CA ASP A 67 -17.80 -10.22 -14.35
C ASP A 67 -19.31 -10.33 -14.58
N VAL A 68 -20.07 -9.27 -14.28
CA VAL A 68 -21.53 -9.18 -14.48
C VAL A 68 -21.88 -8.61 -15.87
N GLY A 69 -20.89 -8.12 -16.63
CA GLY A 69 -21.10 -7.50 -17.95
C GLY A 69 -21.65 -6.08 -17.90
N LEU A 70 -21.50 -5.39 -16.75
CA LEU A 70 -21.90 -3.99 -16.58
C LEU A 70 -20.80 -3.02 -17.04
N PRO A 71 -21.17 -1.81 -17.50
CA PRO A 71 -20.19 -0.78 -17.78
C PRO A 71 -19.53 -0.29 -16.49
N ILE A 72 -18.24 0.07 -16.59
CA ILE A 72 -17.44 0.50 -15.44
C ILE A 72 -18.05 1.76 -14.82
N GLY A 73 -18.28 1.75 -13.51
CA GLY A 73 -18.89 2.83 -12.74
C GLY A 73 -20.41 2.72 -12.56
N SER A 74 -21.08 1.77 -13.22
CA SER A 74 -22.53 1.57 -13.10
C SER A 74 -22.97 1.17 -11.69
N LEU A 75 -22.19 0.34 -10.99
CA LEU A 75 -22.50 -0.08 -9.63
C LEU A 75 -22.36 1.08 -8.64
N VAL A 76 -21.40 1.97 -8.88
CA VAL A 76 -21.21 3.18 -8.08
C VAL A 76 -22.35 4.16 -8.32
N GLU A 77 -22.74 4.38 -9.57
CA GLU A 77 -23.85 5.27 -9.92
C GLU A 77 -25.17 4.81 -9.28
N GLU A 78 -25.45 3.51 -9.33
CA GLU A 78 -26.65 2.93 -8.68
C GLU A 78 -26.57 3.03 -7.15
N ALA A 79 -25.39 2.79 -6.54
CA ALA A 79 -25.21 2.91 -5.09
C ALA A 79 -25.39 4.34 -4.57
N TYR A 80 -25.12 5.35 -5.41
CA TYR A 80 -25.31 6.76 -5.07
C TYR A 80 -26.70 7.30 -5.42
N LYS A 81 -27.55 6.53 -6.11
CA LYS A 81 -28.94 6.94 -6.31
C LYS A 81 -29.64 7.04 -4.94
N PRO A 82 -30.37 8.14 -4.70
CA PRO A 82 -31.22 8.21 -3.53
C PRO A 82 -32.36 7.19 -3.68
N PHE A 83 -32.75 6.55 -2.57
CA PHE A 83 -33.69 5.41 -2.54
C PHE A 83 -35.07 5.66 -3.19
N TRP A 84 -35.44 6.93 -3.43
CA TRP A 84 -36.71 7.33 -4.06
C TRP A 84 -36.63 7.47 -5.58
N LYS A 85 -35.46 7.28 -6.19
CA LYS A 85 -35.26 7.37 -7.64
C LYS A 85 -34.89 5.98 -8.15
N ALA A 86 -35.89 5.25 -8.66
CA ALA A 86 -35.69 4.00 -9.39
C ALA A 86 -35.29 4.33 -10.84
#